data_AF-A0A660RJ79-F1
#
_entry.id   AF-A0A660RJ79-F1
#
_cell.length_a   1.000
_cell.length_b   1.000
_cell.length_c   1.000
_cell.angle_alpha   90.00
_cell.angle_beta   90.00
_cell.angle_gamma   90.00
#
_symmetry.space_group_name_H-M   'P 1'
#
loop_
_entity.id
_entity.type
_entity.pdbx_description
1 polymer ?
#
loop_
_entity_poly.entity_id
_entity_poly.type
_entity_poly.pdbx_seq_one_letter_code
_entity_poly.pdbx_strand_id
1 'polypeptide(L)' 'MRLISRSDSIIFESCGECTPCRVGTEEAYRIINRISKGEGEERDINTLESLGKSMMLTTFCGLGETAPNVIYDF' A
#
# COMPACT_ATOMS: atom_id res chain seq x y z
N MET A 1 9.43 -18.13 -9.70
CA MET A 1 8.49 -18.05 -8.57
C MET A 1 8.36 -16.57 -8.22
N ARG A 2 7.34 -15.87 -8.73
CA ARG A 2 7.07 -14.49 -8.30
C ARG A 2 6.59 -14.62 -6.85
N LEU A 3 7.46 -14.27 -5.90
CA LEU A 3 7.10 -14.22 -4.49
C LEU A 3 5.94 -13.22 -4.40
N ILE A 4 4.77 -13.73 -4.02
CA ILE A 4 3.66 -12.88 -3.58
C ILE A 4 4.21 -12.15 -2.36
N SER A 5 4.58 -10.88 -2.52
CA SER A 5 5.00 -10.03 -1.42
C SER A 5 3.79 -9.80 -0.51
N ARG A 6 3.97 -9.53 0.78
CA ARG A 6 2.84 -9.21 1.70
C ARG A 6 1.91 -8.12 1.14
N SER A 7 2.46 -7.23 0.32
CA SER A 7 1.74 -6.16 -0.38
C SER A 7 0.74 -6.68 -1.44
N ASP A 8 1.06 -7.78 -2.13
CA ASP A 8 0.20 -8.37 -3.17
C ASP A 8 -1.09 -8.99 -2.58
N SER A 9 -1.02 -9.53 -1.36
CA SER A 9 -2.18 -10.12 -0.67
C SER A 9 -3.26 -9.09 -0.34
N ILE A 10 -2.88 -7.87 0.04
CA ILE A 10 -3.83 -6.84 0.48
C ILE A 10 -4.63 -6.29 -0.70
N ILE A 11 -4.00 -6.20 -1.88
CA ILE A 11 -4.69 -5.80 -3.12
C ILE A 11 -5.74 -6.85 -3.51
N PHE A 12 -5.39 -8.13 -3.41
CA PHE A 12 -6.27 -9.23 -3.82
C PHE A 12 -7.42 -9.48 -2.84
N GLU A 13 -7.19 -9.27 -1.54
CA GLU A 13 -8.19 -9.41 -0.46
C GLU A 13 -9.03 -8.14 -0.26
N SER A 14 -8.78 -7.09 -1.04
CA SER A 14 -9.58 -5.86 -0.98
C SER A 14 -11.00 -6.12 -1.48
N CYS A 15 -12.00 -5.85 -0.64
CA CYS A 15 -13.40 -5.96 -1.04
C CYS A 15 -13.84 -4.87 -2.04
N GLY A 16 -13.03 -3.82 -2.23
CA GLY A 16 -13.28 -2.76 -3.22
C GLY A 16 -14.14 -1.58 -2.74
N GLU A 17 -14.74 -1.67 -1.55
CA GLU A 17 -15.76 -0.71 -1.08
C GLU A 17 -15.19 0.65 -0.67
N CYS A 18 -13.96 0.67 -0.18
CA CYS A 18 -13.26 1.91 0.15
C CYS A 18 -12.30 2.26 -1.00
N THR A 19 -12.56 3.37 -1.70
CA THR A 19 -11.60 3.96 -2.66
C THR A 19 -10.17 4.06 -2.10
N PRO A 20 -9.93 4.55 -0.86
CA PRO A 20 -8.57 4.62 -0.32
C PRO A 20 -7.93 3.23 -0.15
N CYS A 21 -8.69 2.19 0.19
CA CYS A 21 -8.17 0.82 0.26
C CYS A 21 -7.83 0.28 -1.14
N ARG A 22 -8.76 0.36 -2.09
CA ARG A 22 -8.59 -0.20 -3.44
C ARG A 22 -7.49 0.50 -4.24
N VAL A 23 -7.49 1.83 -4.25
CA VAL A 23 -6.52 2.63 -5.04
C VAL A 23 -5.23 2.82 -4.26
N GLY A 24 -5.29 3.05 -2.96
CA GLY A 24 -4.11 3.31 -2.15
C GLY A 24 -3.18 2.09 -2.05
N THR A 25 -3.72 0.88 -1.96
CA THR A 25 -2.89 -0.34 -1.98
C THR A 25 -2.18 -0.55 -3.31
N GLU A 26 -2.85 -0.27 -4.43
CA GLU A 26 -2.25 -0.36 -5.77
C GLU A 26 -1.13 0.69 -5.95
N GLU A 27 -1.36 1.94 -5.54
CA GLU A 27 -0.36 2.99 -5.62
C GLU A 27 0.84 2.72 -4.70
N ALA A 28 0.59 2.24 -3.46
CA ALA A 28 1.64 1.80 -2.56
C ALA A 28 2.49 0.69 -3.20
N TYR A 29 1.86 -0.32 -3.81
CA TYR A 29 2.55 -1.39 -4.50
C TYR A 29 3.41 -0.89 -5.67
N ARG A 30 2.91 0.04 -6.47
CA ARG A 30 3.67 0.63 -7.59
C ARG A 30 4.92 1.34 -7.09
N ILE A 31 4.79 2.13 -6.03
CA ILE A 31 5.93 2.84 -5.42
C ILE A 31 6.93 1.85 -4.85
N ILE A 32 6.48 0.86 -4.08
CA ILE A 32 7.34 -0.18 -3.49
C ILE A 32 8.07 -0.97 -4.57
N ASN A 33 7.38 -1.35 -5.65
CA ASN A 33 7.98 -2.08 -6.77
C ASN A 33 9.05 -1.24 -7.48
N ARG A 34 8.86 0.07 -7.64
CA ARG A 34 9.89 0.99 -8.16
C ARG A 34 11.11 1.05 -7.22
N ILE A 35 10.88 1.25 -5.92
CA ILE A 35 11.94 1.26 -4.90
C ILE A 35 12.72 -0.06 -4.94
N SER A 36 12.04 -1.20 -5.03
CA SER A 36 12.67 -2.53 -5.08
C SER A 36 13.59 -2.75 -6.28
N LYS A 37 13.40 -1.99 -7.36
CA LYS A 37 14.21 -2.01 -8.59
C LYS A 37 15.32 -0.98 -8.59
N GLY A 38 15.45 -0.18 -7.52
CA GLY A 38 16.38 0.95 -7.46
C GLY A 38 15.92 2.17 -8.27
N GLU A 39 14.63 2.22 -8.65
CA GLU A 39 14.01 3.33 -9.41
C GLU A 39 13.17 4.26 -8.51
N GLY A 40 13.39 4.15 -7.19
CA GLY A 40 12.72 4.98 -6.19
C GLY A 40 13.30 6.39 -6.11
N GLU A 41 12.46 7.33 -5.69
CA GLU A 41 12.82 8.73 -5.44
C GLU A 41 12.66 9.06 -3.96
N GLU A 42 13.37 10.07 -3.43
CA GLU A 42 13.22 10.48 -2.02
C GLU A 42 11.77 10.84 -1.66
N ARG A 43 11.01 11.41 -2.61
CA ARG A 43 9.60 11.74 -2.42
C ARG A 43 8.68 10.53 -2.29
N ASP A 44 9.11 9.35 -2.73
CA ASP A 44 8.29 8.14 -2.69
C ASP A 44 8.00 7.74 -1.24
N ILE A 45 8.97 7.90 -0.34
CA ILE A 45 8.79 7.63 1.10
C ILE A 45 7.75 8.57 1.71
N ASN A 46 7.84 9.87 1.43
CA ASN A 46 6.85 10.85 1.90
C ASN A 46 5.44 10.56 1.35
N THR A 47 5.37 10.12 0.09
CA THR A 47 4.12 9.74 -0.57
C THR A 47 3.50 8.52 0.12
N LEU A 48 4.31 7.49 0.38
CA LEU A 48 3.92 6.27 1.09
C LEU A 48 3.41 6.56 2.50
N GLU A 49 4.08 7.43 3.27
CA GLU A 49 3.62 7.83 4.60
C GLU A 49 2.28 8.57 4.58
N SER A 50 2.12 9.54 3.68
CA SER A 50 0.87 10.31 3.56
C SER A 50 -0.29 9.42 3.12
N LEU A 51 -0.02 8.51 2.19
CA LEU A 51 -0.99 7.56 1.70
C LEU A 51 -1.43 6.60 2.82
N GLY A 52 -0.47 6.07 3.58
CA GLY A 52 -0.76 5.20 4.71
C GLY A 52 -1.61 5.86 5.79
N LYS A 53 -1.30 7.11 6.15
CA LYS A 53 -2.12 7.92 7.07
C LYS A 53 -3.54 8.15 6.54
N SER A 54 -3.67 8.46 5.25
CA SER A 54 -4.98 8.65 4.63
C SER A 54 -5.81 7.38 4.68
N MET A 55 -5.23 6.23 4.31
CA MET A 55 -5.91 4.94 4.34
C MET A 55 -6.36 4.56 5.75
N MET A 56 -5.48 4.68 6.75
CA MET A 56 -5.82 4.42 8.17
C MET A 56 -7.03 5.21 8.66
N LEU A 57 -7.22 6.45 8.20
CA LEU A 57 -8.28 7.34 8.66
C LEU A 57 -9.58 7.27 7.85
N THR A 58 -9.55 6.67 6.64
CA THR A 58 -10.64 6.80 5.66
C THR A 58 -11.20 5.46 5.18
N THR A 59 -10.74 4.35 5.73
CA THR A 59 -11.32 3.02 5.50
C THR A 59 -12.21 2.59 6.65
N PHE A 60 -13.25 1.80 6.35
CA PHE A 60 -14.26 1.41 7.34
C PHE A 60 -14.06 0.02 7.96
N CYS A 61 -13.03 -0.71 7.54
CA CYS A 61 -12.76 -2.07 8.02
C CYS A 61 -11.30 -2.24 8.43
N GLY A 62 -11.04 -3.20 9.34
CA GLY A 62 -9.69 -3.44 9.87
C GLY A 62 -8.66 -3.87 8.80
N LEU A 63 -9.10 -4.45 7.67
CA LEU A 63 -8.19 -4.74 6.55
C LEU A 63 -7.72 -3.46 5.88
N GLY A 64 -8.63 -2.51 5.64
CA GLY A 64 -8.27 -1.20 5.07
C GLY A 64 -7.41 -0.36 6.01
N GLU A 65 -7.69 -0.42 7.31
CA GLU A 65 -6.93 0.32 8.33
C GLU A 65 -5.50 -0.22 8.48
N THR A 66 -5.33 -1.54 8.37
CA THR A 66 -4.01 -2.19 8.49
C THR A 66 -3.30 -2.38 7.15
N ALA A 67 -3.98 -2.11 6.02
CA ALA A 67 -3.40 -2.19 4.69
C ALA A 67 -2.10 -1.39 4.53
N PRO A 68 -1.94 -0.20 5.14
CA PRO A 68 -0.69 0.55 5.11
C PRO A 68 0.46 -0.07 5.91
N ASN A 69 0.22 -1.05 6.79
CA ASN A 69 1.28 -1.55 7.66
C ASN A 69 2.42 -2.24 6.89
N VAL A 70 2.15 -2.77 5.69
CA VAL A 70 3.18 -3.31 4.80
C VAL A 70 4.11 -2.25 4.23
N ILE A 71 3.73 -0.97 4.31
CA ILE A 71 4.59 0.17 3.96
C ILE A 71 5.65 0.41 5.04
N TYR A 72 5.44 -0.09 6.26
CA TYR A 72 6.39 0.10 7.37
C TYR A 72 7.20 -1.17 7.69
N ASP A 73 6.91 -2.29 7.01
CA ASP A 73 7.48 -3.63 7.25
C ASP A 73 8.36 -4.08 6.06
N PHE A 74 9.40 -3.29 5.74
CA PHE A 74 10.43 -3.61 4.74
C PHE A 74 11.66 -4.27 5.35
#